data_AF-W7T7K5-F1
#
_entry.id   AF-W7T7K5-F1
#
_cell.length_a   1.000
_cell.length_b   1.000
_cell.length_c   1.000
_cell.angle_alpha   90.00
_cell.angle_beta   90.00
_cell.angle_gamma   90.00
#
_symmetry.space_group_name_H-M   'P 1'
#
loop_
_entity.id
_entity.type
_entity.pdbx_description
1 polymer ?
#
loop_
_entity_poly.entity_id
_entity_poly.type
_entity_poly.pdbx_seq_one_letter_code
_entity_poly.pdbx_strand_id
1 'polypeptide(L)'
;MSSFRNDKKSLPAILGDTYVYFDLSVGGVPEGRLVFLLYNHVTPQTCENFRALCTGEKGLSKFSRKKLHYKGSVFHRIIPGFMAQGGDYTAGNGTGGESVYGPTFPDENFRVEHGRAGLLSMANAGPDTNGSQFFLTFRRTPHLDGKHVVFGEVHREILPGQRAGHGPSPDLKFKILKRLERVETTGADLPVLTERVVVTGCGEWERGGGMEGEEEGEGKKRKKRKREHVSDAEDGRKEASEEEEARRKRRKQDERKWKKKEKRREEERVEGAEKSKREKKERKARGKEGKRESRKEKKRRKEAREREE
;
A
#
# COMPACT_ATOMS: atom_id res chain seq x y z
N MET A 1 16.48 -38.23 -4.13
CA MET A 1 15.95 -36.86 -4.34
C MET A 1 14.88 -36.62 -3.30
N SER A 2 15.22 -35.90 -2.22
CA SER A 2 14.36 -35.73 -1.05
C SER A 2 13.20 -34.78 -1.36
N SER A 3 11.98 -35.30 -1.25
CA SER A 3 10.74 -34.54 -1.27
C SER A 3 10.63 -33.73 0.02
N PHE A 4 10.84 -32.41 -0.08
CA PHE A 4 10.50 -31.48 0.99
C PHE A 4 8.98 -31.43 1.13
N ARG A 5 8.45 -32.18 2.11
CA ARG A 5 7.07 -32.04 2.58
C ARG A 5 6.93 -30.65 3.21
N ASN A 6 6.22 -29.75 2.54
CA ASN A 6 5.96 -28.40 3.01
C ASN A 6 4.81 -28.44 4.05
N ASP A 7 5.14 -28.88 5.27
CA ASP A 7 4.19 -28.92 6.37
C ASP A 7 4.00 -27.51 6.98
N LYS A 8 2.87 -26.88 6.63
CA LYS A 8 1.88 -26.23 7.53
C LYS A 8 2.33 -25.20 8.60
N LYS A 9 3.60 -24.81 8.68
CA LYS A 9 4.12 -23.92 9.74
C LYS A 9 4.44 -22.52 9.21
N SER A 10 4.34 -21.52 10.09
CA SER A 10 4.81 -20.17 9.82
C SER A 10 6.29 -20.16 9.49
N LEU A 11 6.68 -19.25 8.61
CA LEU A 11 8.08 -18.92 8.50
C LEU A 11 8.53 -18.34 9.84
N PRO A 12 9.63 -18.85 10.44
CA PRO A 12 10.13 -18.29 11.67
C PRO A 12 10.50 -16.82 11.43
N ALA A 13 10.10 -15.93 12.34
CA ALA A 13 10.58 -14.55 12.29
C ALA A 13 12.10 -14.55 12.48
N ILE A 14 12.82 -13.88 11.59
CA ILE A 14 14.28 -13.76 11.65
C ILE A 14 14.71 -12.33 11.99
N LEU A 15 15.97 -12.18 12.37
CA LEU A 15 16.57 -10.87 12.63
C LEU A 15 16.45 -10.00 11.36
N GLY A 16 15.77 -8.86 11.47
CA GLY A 16 15.53 -7.94 10.36
C GLY A 16 14.11 -7.99 9.78
N ASP A 17 13.25 -8.93 10.20
CA ASP A 17 11.83 -8.87 9.84
C ASP A 17 11.12 -7.71 10.56
N THR A 18 10.34 -6.95 9.80
CA THR A 18 9.61 -5.79 10.30
C THR A 18 8.21 -6.20 10.74
N TYR A 19 7.75 -5.60 11.83
CA TYR A 19 6.36 -5.69 12.25
C TYR A 19 5.65 -4.39 11.95
N VAL A 20 4.43 -4.50 11.44
CA VAL A 20 3.56 -3.35 11.18
C VAL A 20 2.19 -3.63 11.77
N TYR A 21 1.37 -2.60 11.93
CA TYR A 21 0.05 -2.77 12.52
C TYR A 21 -1.04 -1.98 11.80
N PHE A 22 -2.28 -2.45 11.96
CA PHE A 22 -3.51 -1.71 11.72
C PHE A 22 -4.36 -1.68 12.98
N ASP A 23 -4.79 -0.50 13.39
CA ASP A 23 -5.93 -0.32 14.28
C ASP A 23 -7.20 -0.28 13.43
N LEU A 24 -8.14 -1.18 13.72
CA LEU A 24 -9.35 -1.36 12.93
C LEU A 24 -10.59 -0.90 13.70
N SER A 25 -11.55 -0.37 12.95
CA SER A 25 -12.93 -0.23 13.42
C SER A 25 -13.90 -0.85 12.42
N VAL A 26 -15.03 -1.33 12.93
CA VAL A 26 -16.16 -1.84 12.14
C VAL A 26 -17.40 -1.05 12.55
N GLY A 27 -18.07 -0.41 11.60
CA GLY A 27 -19.24 0.43 11.91
C GLY A 27 -18.93 1.60 12.86
N GLY A 28 -17.66 2.04 12.89
CA GLY A 28 -17.18 3.07 13.82
C GLY A 28 -16.78 2.56 15.20
N VAL A 29 -17.03 1.29 15.53
CA VAL A 29 -16.62 0.68 16.81
C VAL A 29 -15.19 0.13 16.69
N PRO A 30 -14.25 0.50 17.58
CA PRO A 30 -12.90 -0.06 17.57
C PRO A 30 -12.88 -1.57 17.84
N GLU A 31 -12.25 -2.34 16.95
CA GLU A 31 -12.10 -3.81 17.07
C GLU A 31 -10.72 -4.22 17.60
N GLY A 32 -9.78 -3.27 17.69
CA GLY A 32 -8.42 -3.49 18.19
C GLY A 32 -7.37 -3.40 17.10
N ARG A 33 -6.19 -3.96 17.39
CA ARG A 33 -4.99 -3.89 16.56
C ARG A 33 -4.64 -5.24 15.96
N LEU A 34 -4.52 -5.30 14.64
CA LEU A 34 -3.83 -6.37 13.92
C LEU A 34 -2.36 -6.01 13.77
N VAL A 35 -1.47 -6.88 14.23
CA VAL A 35 -0.02 -6.78 14.02
C VAL A 35 0.38 -7.83 13.00
N PHE A 36 1.12 -7.42 11.98
CA PHE A 36 1.62 -8.26 10.91
C PHE A 36 3.13 -8.45 11.05
N LEU A 37 3.61 -9.66 10.77
CA LEU A 37 5.01 -9.95 10.47
C LEU A 37 5.20 -9.86 8.95
N LEU A 38 6.20 -9.12 8.49
CA LEU A 38 6.57 -9.02 7.08
C LEU A 38 7.79 -9.89 6.78
N TYR A 39 7.75 -10.66 5.70
CA TYR A 39 8.83 -11.56 5.29
C TYR A 39 9.90 -10.81 4.48
N ASN A 40 10.59 -9.88 5.13
CA ASN A 40 11.55 -8.97 4.48
C ASN A 40 12.64 -9.69 3.68
N HIS A 41 13.02 -10.89 4.11
CA HIS A 41 14.03 -11.72 3.47
C HIS A 41 13.52 -12.54 2.27
N VAL A 42 12.20 -12.69 2.14
CA VAL A 42 11.55 -13.42 1.03
C VAL A 42 11.11 -12.45 -0.06
N THR A 43 10.49 -11.34 0.33
CA THR A 43 9.89 -10.35 -0.57
C THR A 43 10.22 -8.92 -0.13
N PRO A 44 11.51 -8.50 -0.14
CA PRO A 44 11.95 -7.21 0.41
C PRO A 44 11.24 -6.01 -0.24
N GLN A 45 11.05 -6.00 -1.56
CA GLN A 45 10.41 -4.88 -2.24
C GLN A 45 8.92 -4.79 -1.88
N THR A 46 8.24 -5.92 -1.84
CA THR A 46 6.81 -5.99 -1.47
C THR A 46 6.61 -5.56 -0.01
N CYS A 47 7.50 -6.01 0.89
CA CYS A 47 7.44 -5.66 2.31
C CYS A 47 7.73 -4.17 2.55
N GLU A 48 8.75 -3.59 1.91
CA GLU A 48 9.03 -2.15 2.05
C GLU A 48 7.88 -1.30 1.51
N ASN A 49 7.24 -1.69 0.40
CA ASN A 49 6.04 -1.02 -0.08
C ASN A 49 4.93 -1.01 0.98
N PHE A 50 4.60 -2.18 1.55
CA PHE A 50 3.54 -2.29 2.54
C PHE A 50 3.87 -1.54 3.83
N ARG A 51 5.10 -1.66 4.33
CA ARG A 51 5.57 -0.97 5.53
C ARG A 51 5.56 0.54 5.37
N ALA A 52 6.04 1.06 4.24
CA ALA A 52 6.03 2.49 3.95
C ALA A 52 4.60 3.04 3.80
N LEU A 53 3.65 2.26 3.27
CA LEU A 53 2.23 2.60 3.24
C LEU A 53 1.57 2.51 4.62
N CYS A 54 2.07 1.70 5.55
CA CYS A 54 1.64 1.70 6.94
C CYS A 54 2.11 2.96 7.68
N THR A 55 3.34 3.41 7.47
CA THR A 55 3.89 4.60 8.17
C THR A 55 3.51 5.92 7.51
N GLY A 56 3.26 5.91 6.19
CA GLY A 56 2.96 7.11 5.42
C GLY A 56 4.16 8.02 5.18
N GLU A 57 5.38 7.55 5.43
CA GLU A 57 6.61 8.37 5.40
C GLU A 57 6.98 8.88 4.00
N LYS A 58 6.53 8.20 2.94
CA LYS A 58 6.87 8.55 1.55
C LYS A 58 6.05 9.74 1.02
N GLY A 59 5.18 10.32 1.86
CA GLY A 59 4.47 11.56 1.56
C GLY A 59 3.36 11.39 0.52
N LEU A 60 3.34 12.26 -0.49
CA LEU A 60 2.32 12.25 -1.54
C LEU A 60 2.80 11.49 -2.76
N SER A 61 1.91 10.69 -3.35
CA SER A 61 2.14 10.10 -4.66
C SER A 61 2.43 11.18 -5.71
N LYS A 62 3.33 10.87 -6.63
CA LYS A 62 3.63 11.70 -7.80
C LYS A 62 2.52 11.63 -8.86
N PHE A 63 1.66 10.61 -8.80
CA PHE A 63 0.63 10.32 -9.80
C PHE A 63 -0.75 10.80 -9.33
N SER A 64 -1.32 10.16 -8.30
CA SER A 64 -2.63 10.55 -7.75
C SER A 64 -2.61 11.82 -6.90
N ARG A 65 -1.44 12.31 -6.48
CA ARG A 65 -1.27 13.39 -5.47
C ARG A 65 -1.91 13.10 -4.10
N LYS A 66 -2.37 11.85 -3.87
CA LYS A 66 -2.89 11.39 -2.59
C LYS A 66 -1.74 10.93 -1.69
N LYS A 67 -1.98 10.94 -0.38
CA LYS A 67 -1.00 10.47 0.61
C LYS A 67 -0.81 8.97 0.45
N LEU A 68 0.44 8.53 0.31
CA LEU A 68 0.85 7.12 0.25
C LEU A 68 0.71 6.51 1.66
N HIS A 69 -0.51 6.27 2.12
CA HIS A 69 -0.77 5.88 3.50
C HIS A 69 -2.10 5.14 3.68
N TYR A 70 -2.12 4.05 4.44
CA TYR A 70 -3.33 3.25 4.67
C TYR A 70 -4.31 3.86 5.68
N LYS A 71 -3.88 4.76 6.57
CA LYS A 71 -4.77 5.37 7.56
C LYS A 71 -5.95 6.08 6.88
N GLY A 72 -7.16 5.69 7.24
CA GLY A 72 -8.41 6.17 6.67
C GLY A 72 -8.92 5.37 5.46
N SER A 73 -8.12 4.46 4.92
CA SER A 73 -8.56 3.51 3.89
C SER A 73 -9.46 2.42 4.50
N VAL A 74 -10.11 1.66 3.64
CA VAL A 74 -11.10 0.65 4.04
C VAL A 74 -10.82 -0.71 3.44
N PHE A 75 -11.34 -1.75 4.10
CA PHE A 75 -11.55 -3.03 3.46
C PHE A 75 -12.82 -2.90 2.62
N HIS A 76 -12.62 -2.75 1.31
CA HIS A 76 -13.71 -2.47 0.38
C HIS A 76 -14.36 -3.74 -0.16
N ARG A 77 -13.76 -4.92 0.07
CA ARG A 77 -14.30 -6.20 -0.36
C ARG A 77 -14.01 -7.27 0.67
N ILE A 78 -15.03 -7.99 1.12
CA ILE A 78 -14.92 -9.09 2.09
C ILE A 78 -15.73 -10.27 1.55
N ILE A 79 -15.13 -11.45 1.52
CA ILE A 79 -15.83 -12.69 1.16
C ILE A 79 -15.69 -13.64 2.35
N PRO A 80 -16.77 -13.89 3.10
CA PRO A 80 -16.78 -14.84 4.21
C PRO A 80 -16.25 -16.21 3.78
N GLY A 81 -15.41 -16.82 4.61
CA GLY A 81 -14.77 -18.09 4.28
C GLY A 81 -13.67 -17.97 3.22
N PHE A 82 -13.28 -16.79 2.76
CA PHE A 82 -12.22 -16.63 1.76
C PHE A 82 -11.17 -15.59 2.17
N MET A 83 -11.50 -14.30 2.10
CA MET A 83 -10.54 -13.22 2.37
C MET A 83 -11.22 -11.87 2.64
N ALA A 84 -10.46 -10.94 3.20
CA ALA A 84 -10.78 -9.51 3.25
C ALA A 84 -9.72 -8.69 2.51
N GLN A 85 -10.15 -7.87 1.56
CA GLN A 85 -9.31 -7.05 0.69
C GLN A 85 -9.45 -5.56 1.02
N GLY A 86 -8.30 -4.88 1.10
CA GLY A 86 -8.18 -3.47 1.42
C GLY A 86 -7.03 -2.81 0.66
N GLY A 87 -6.58 -1.65 1.14
CA GLY A 87 -5.39 -0.98 0.62
C GLY A 87 -5.62 -0.06 -0.59
N ASP A 88 -6.85 0.03 -1.09
CA ASP A 88 -7.24 1.09 -2.03
C ASP A 88 -7.46 2.40 -1.28
N TYR A 89 -6.38 3.16 -1.05
CA TYR A 89 -6.43 4.45 -0.37
C TYR A 89 -6.83 5.61 -1.31
N THR A 90 -6.95 5.37 -2.63
CA THR A 90 -7.28 6.42 -3.59
C THR A 90 -8.75 6.43 -3.96
N ALA A 91 -9.35 5.31 -4.35
CA ALA A 91 -10.75 5.24 -4.74
C ALA A 91 -11.62 4.54 -3.68
N GLY A 92 -11.03 3.66 -2.87
CA GLY A 92 -11.73 2.93 -1.82
C GLY A 92 -12.76 1.93 -2.32
N ASN A 93 -12.64 1.48 -3.56
CA ASN A 93 -13.61 0.61 -4.23
C ASN A 93 -12.97 -0.52 -5.08
N GLY A 94 -11.65 -0.66 -5.02
CA GLY A 94 -10.89 -1.69 -5.73
C GLY A 94 -10.33 -1.23 -7.08
N THR A 95 -10.68 -0.04 -7.57
CA THR A 95 -10.16 0.51 -8.84
C THR A 95 -8.90 1.36 -8.67
N GLY A 96 -8.53 1.68 -7.42
CA GLY A 96 -7.42 2.55 -7.09
C GLY A 96 -6.24 1.88 -6.39
N GLY A 97 -5.52 2.66 -5.60
CA GLY A 97 -4.26 2.28 -4.97
C GLY A 97 -3.04 2.46 -5.89
N GLU A 98 -1.91 2.84 -5.31
CA GLU A 98 -0.62 2.97 -6.00
C GLU A 98 0.49 2.54 -5.03
N SER A 99 1.56 1.94 -5.54
CA SER A 99 2.72 1.62 -4.72
C SER A 99 3.55 2.86 -4.36
N VAL A 100 4.48 2.71 -3.42
CA VAL A 100 5.46 3.77 -3.11
C VAL A 100 6.47 4.01 -4.24
N TYR A 101 6.56 3.09 -5.20
CA TYR A 101 7.46 3.17 -6.35
C TYR A 101 6.80 3.82 -7.58
N GLY A 102 5.47 3.89 -7.61
CA GLY A 102 4.68 4.33 -8.76
C GLY A 102 3.32 3.61 -8.82
N PRO A 103 2.61 3.65 -9.96
CA PRO A 103 1.29 3.04 -10.09
C PRO A 103 1.29 1.56 -9.71
N THR A 104 2.24 0.79 -10.26
CA THR A 104 2.43 -0.63 -9.95
C THR A 104 3.91 -1.02 -9.91
N PHE A 105 4.21 -2.22 -9.40
CA PHE A 105 5.50 -2.91 -9.47
C PHE A 105 5.34 -4.42 -9.78
N PRO A 106 6.40 -5.10 -10.28
CA PRO A 106 6.35 -6.50 -10.68
C PRO A 106 6.07 -7.50 -9.54
N ASP A 107 5.71 -8.73 -9.90
CA ASP A 107 5.61 -9.85 -8.96
C ASP A 107 7.03 -10.27 -8.51
N GLU A 108 7.31 -10.16 -7.22
CA GLU A 108 8.68 -10.36 -6.71
C GLU A 108 9.08 -11.84 -6.68
N ASN A 109 8.23 -12.71 -6.15
CA ASN A 109 8.29 -14.17 -6.28
C ASN A 109 7.02 -14.83 -5.70
N PHE A 110 6.89 -16.15 -5.90
CA PHE A 110 5.79 -16.97 -5.39
C PHE A 110 6.28 -18.10 -4.48
N ARG A 111 7.34 -17.87 -3.68
CA ARG A 111 7.94 -18.92 -2.82
C ARG A 111 7.04 -19.36 -1.67
N VAL A 112 6.18 -18.46 -1.19
CA VAL A 112 5.25 -18.73 -0.09
C VAL A 112 3.85 -18.93 -0.67
N GLU A 113 3.28 -20.10 -0.37
CA GLU A 113 1.94 -20.49 -0.80
C GLU A 113 0.87 -20.06 0.21
N HIS A 114 -0.38 -19.98 -0.24
CA HIS A 114 -1.54 -19.62 0.56
C HIS A 114 -2.05 -20.80 1.39
N GLY A 115 -1.16 -21.39 2.19
CA GLY A 115 -1.35 -22.66 2.88
C GLY A 115 -2.29 -22.62 4.10
N ARG A 116 -2.69 -21.43 4.59
CA ARG A 116 -3.45 -21.26 5.84
C ARG A 116 -4.09 -19.88 5.95
N ALA A 117 -4.93 -19.70 6.97
CA ALA A 117 -5.51 -18.42 7.35
C ALA A 117 -4.46 -17.45 7.92
N GLY A 118 -4.75 -16.15 7.85
CA GLY A 118 -3.92 -15.08 8.40
C GLY A 118 -2.74 -14.68 7.52
N LEU A 119 -2.60 -15.23 6.31
CA LEU A 119 -1.58 -14.79 5.36
C LEU A 119 -1.97 -13.46 4.72
N LEU A 120 -0.99 -12.58 4.58
CA LEU A 120 -1.07 -11.27 3.94
C LEU A 120 -0.45 -11.35 2.53
N SER A 121 -1.23 -10.98 1.52
CA SER A 121 -0.85 -11.13 0.12
C SER A 121 -1.30 -9.95 -0.75
N MET A 122 -0.57 -9.69 -1.84
CA MET A 122 -0.86 -8.59 -2.76
C MET A 122 -2.08 -8.90 -3.64
N ALA A 123 -3.02 -7.95 -3.71
CA ALA A 123 -4.02 -7.96 -4.76
C ALA A 123 -3.43 -7.31 -6.03
N ASN A 124 -3.76 -7.86 -7.19
CA ASN A 124 -3.30 -7.39 -8.49
C ASN A 124 -4.43 -7.52 -9.54
N ALA A 125 -4.22 -6.90 -10.71
CA ALA A 125 -5.13 -6.93 -11.85
C ALA A 125 -4.56 -7.79 -13.01
N GLY A 126 -3.73 -8.77 -12.68
CA GLY A 126 -2.92 -9.55 -13.61
C GLY A 126 -1.43 -9.54 -13.24
N PRO A 127 -0.60 -10.29 -13.99
CA PRO A 127 0.83 -10.37 -13.73
C PRO A 127 1.49 -8.99 -13.64
N ASP A 128 2.40 -8.81 -12.69
CA ASP A 128 3.23 -7.60 -12.53
C ASP A 128 2.47 -6.28 -12.29
N THR A 129 1.29 -6.36 -11.67
CA THR A 129 0.44 -5.19 -11.39
C THR A 129 0.24 -4.90 -9.89
N ASN A 130 1.23 -5.20 -9.06
CA ASN A 130 1.15 -4.95 -7.62
C ASN A 130 1.14 -3.44 -7.31
N GLY A 131 0.12 -2.97 -6.59
CA GLY A 131 0.00 -1.55 -6.19
C GLY A 131 0.09 -1.38 -4.68
N SER A 132 -1.00 -0.92 -4.06
CA SER A 132 -1.18 -0.87 -2.60
C SER A 132 -2.29 -1.79 -2.09
N GLN A 133 -3.04 -2.43 -2.97
CA GLN A 133 -4.12 -3.31 -2.55
C GLN A 133 -3.56 -4.64 -2.06
N PHE A 134 -4.15 -5.15 -0.99
CA PHE A 134 -3.76 -6.41 -0.35
C PHE A 134 -5.00 -7.15 0.12
N PHE A 135 -4.85 -8.43 0.43
CA PHE A 135 -5.87 -9.21 1.11
C PHE A 135 -5.31 -10.05 2.25
N LEU A 136 -6.16 -10.30 3.25
CA LEU A 136 -5.93 -11.23 4.34
C LEU A 136 -6.76 -12.48 4.12
N THR A 137 -6.12 -13.64 4.17
CA THR A 137 -6.81 -14.94 4.00
C THR A 137 -7.52 -15.38 5.27
N PHE A 138 -8.75 -15.89 5.14
CA PHE A 138 -9.48 -16.51 6.26
C PHE A 138 -9.30 -18.02 6.34
N ARG A 139 -8.80 -18.64 5.26
CA ARG A 139 -8.51 -20.07 5.16
C ARG A 139 -7.39 -20.33 4.15
N ARG A 140 -7.04 -21.60 3.96
CA ARG A 140 -6.14 -22.06 2.88
C ARG A 140 -6.76 -21.79 1.50
N THR A 141 -6.03 -21.15 0.59
CA THR A 141 -6.53 -20.71 -0.74
C THR A 141 -5.54 -21.02 -1.87
N PRO A 142 -5.30 -22.31 -2.20
CA PRO A 142 -4.19 -22.71 -3.07
C PRO A 142 -4.39 -22.31 -4.55
N HIS A 143 -5.61 -21.95 -4.95
CA HIS A 143 -5.90 -21.47 -6.31
C HIS A 143 -5.31 -20.08 -6.62
N LEU A 144 -4.79 -19.39 -5.58
CA LEU A 144 -4.08 -18.12 -5.66
C LEU A 144 -2.55 -18.28 -5.76
N ASP A 145 -2.04 -19.49 -5.57
CA ASP A 145 -0.60 -19.77 -5.64
C ASP A 145 -0.08 -19.52 -7.07
N GLY A 146 1.11 -18.93 -7.16
CA GLY A 146 1.70 -18.51 -8.44
C GLY A 146 1.03 -17.30 -9.10
N LYS A 147 0.05 -16.67 -8.44
CA LYS A 147 -0.68 -15.49 -8.97
C LYS A 147 -0.61 -14.28 -8.07
N HIS A 148 -0.49 -14.48 -6.75
CA HIS A 148 -0.44 -13.42 -5.77
C HIS A 148 0.77 -13.60 -4.86
N VAL A 149 1.54 -12.52 -4.67
CA VAL A 149 2.73 -12.53 -3.83
C VAL A 149 2.30 -12.55 -2.36
N VAL A 150 2.64 -13.62 -1.63
CA VAL A 150 2.49 -13.68 -0.16
C VAL A 150 3.73 -13.06 0.47
N PHE A 151 3.54 -12.03 1.30
CA PHE A 151 4.65 -11.23 1.83
C PHE A 151 4.61 -11.05 3.35
N GLY A 152 3.63 -11.64 4.04
CA GLY A 152 3.58 -11.60 5.49
C GLY A 152 2.45 -12.44 6.08
N GLU A 153 2.25 -12.28 7.38
CA GLU A 153 1.17 -12.92 8.11
C GLU A 153 0.71 -12.07 9.31
N VAL A 154 -0.50 -12.31 9.77
CA VAL A 154 -0.97 -11.83 11.07
C VAL A 154 -0.13 -12.50 12.16
N HIS A 155 0.65 -11.69 12.87
CA HIS A 155 1.49 -12.13 13.98
C HIS A 155 0.74 -12.12 15.30
N ARG A 156 -0.05 -11.07 15.55
CA ARG A 156 -0.77 -10.86 16.81
C ARG A 156 -2.03 -10.04 16.59
N GLU A 157 -3.01 -10.28 17.44
CA GLU A 157 -4.16 -9.39 17.61
C GLU A 157 -4.17 -8.84 19.05
N ILE A 158 -4.42 -7.54 19.21
CA ILE A 158 -4.55 -6.88 20.51
C ILE A 158 -5.96 -6.27 20.57
N LEU A 159 -6.82 -6.84 21.39
CA LEU A 159 -8.22 -6.37 21.50
C LEU A 159 -8.31 -5.03 22.23
N PRO A 160 -9.42 -4.29 22.08
CA PRO A 160 -9.65 -3.06 22.83
C PRO A 160 -9.50 -3.29 24.34
N GLY A 161 -8.78 -2.39 25.02
CA GLY A 161 -8.50 -2.49 26.45
C GLY A 161 -7.44 -3.51 26.85
N GLN A 162 -6.97 -4.37 25.95
CA GLN A 162 -5.83 -5.25 26.23
C GLN A 162 -4.51 -4.49 26.11
N ARG A 163 -3.61 -4.71 27.07
CA ARG A 163 -2.21 -4.31 26.92
C ARG A 163 -1.50 -5.32 26.03
N ALA A 164 -0.52 -4.86 25.26
CA ALA A 164 0.39 -5.75 24.54
C ALA A 164 1.16 -6.60 25.56
N GLY A 165 0.71 -7.85 25.78
CA GLY A 165 1.45 -8.82 26.58
C GLY A 165 2.76 -9.22 25.89
N HIS A 166 3.74 -9.66 26.68
CA HIS A 166 5.00 -10.19 26.16
C HIS A 166 4.79 -11.63 25.63
N GLY A 167 5.30 -11.92 24.44
CA GLY A 167 5.31 -13.27 23.86
C GLY A 167 4.13 -13.57 22.93
N PRO A 168 4.34 -14.26 21.78
CA PRO A 168 3.29 -14.62 20.83
C PRO A 168 2.18 -15.39 21.54
N SER A 169 0.92 -15.17 21.15
CA SER A 169 -0.17 -16.02 21.67
C SER A 169 0.06 -17.44 21.13
N PRO A 170 0.30 -18.45 21.97
CA PRO A 170 0.57 -19.82 21.53
C PRO A 170 -0.59 -20.40 20.71
N ASP A 171 -1.80 -19.89 20.96
CA ASP A 171 -2.96 -20.05 20.09
C ASP A 171 -3.28 -18.68 19.50
N LEU A 172 -2.92 -18.41 18.26
CA LEU A 172 -3.46 -17.23 17.55
C LEU A 172 -4.94 -17.51 17.27
N LYS A 173 -5.77 -17.34 18.29
CA LYS A 173 -7.23 -17.36 18.18
C LYS A 173 -7.60 -16.06 17.48
N PHE A 174 -7.51 -16.07 16.16
CA PHE A 174 -7.98 -15.03 15.25
C PHE A 174 -9.37 -14.53 15.65
N LYS A 175 -9.45 -13.48 16.46
CA LYS A 175 -10.69 -12.84 16.93
C LYS A 175 -11.03 -11.67 16.02
N ILE A 176 -10.09 -10.76 15.77
CA ILE A 176 -10.27 -9.64 14.85
C ILE A 176 -10.42 -10.17 13.43
N LEU A 177 -9.59 -11.12 12.99
CA LEU A 177 -9.72 -11.69 11.65
C LEU A 177 -11.06 -12.44 11.46
N LYS A 178 -11.55 -13.16 12.49
CA LYS A 178 -12.91 -13.74 12.45
C LYS A 178 -14.01 -12.69 12.50
N ARG A 179 -13.79 -11.55 13.17
CA ARG A 179 -14.74 -10.44 13.15
C ARG A 179 -14.86 -9.85 11.75
N LEU A 180 -13.75 -9.68 11.05
CA LEU A 180 -13.72 -9.25 9.64
C LEU A 180 -14.48 -10.24 8.74
N GLU A 181 -14.26 -11.54 8.91
CA GLU A 181 -14.94 -12.59 8.13
C GLU A 181 -16.46 -12.58 8.30
N ARG A 182 -16.95 -12.14 9.47
CA ARG A 182 -18.38 -12.09 9.81
C ARG A 182 -19.03 -10.75 9.46
N VAL A 183 -18.29 -9.82 8.88
CA VAL A 183 -18.86 -8.54 8.45
C VAL A 183 -19.95 -8.80 7.41
N GLU A 184 -21.10 -8.16 7.59
CA GLU A 184 -22.20 -8.29 6.64
C GLU A 184 -21.83 -7.60 5.32
N THR A 185 -22.05 -8.30 4.20
CA THR A 185 -21.73 -7.81 2.86
C THR A 185 -22.95 -7.80 1.94
N THR A 186 -22.96 -6.86 1.01
CA THR A 186 -23.89 -6.84 -0.11
C THR A 186 -23.61 -7.99 -1.09
N GLY A 187 -24.49 -8.20 -2.07
CA GLY A 187 -24.28 -9.19 -3.15
C GLY A 187 -23.08 -8.90 -4.07
N ALA A 188 -22.41 -7.75 -3.91
CA ALA A 188 -21.18 -7.39 -4.62
C ALA A 188 -19.92 -7.55 -3.74
N ASP A 189 -20.01 -8.32 -2.65
CA ASP A 189 -18.95 -8.54 -1.65
C ASP A 189 -18.48 -7.26 -0.91
N LEU A 190 -19.21 -6.14 -1.06
CA LEU A 190 -18.91 -4.89 -0.35
C LEU A 190 -19.48 -4.96 1.07
N PRO A 191 -18.73 -4.61 2.13
CA PRO A 191 -19.29 -4.41 3.46
C PRO A 191 -20.47 -3.44 3.44
N VAL A 192 -21.54 -3.77 4.16
CA VAL A 192 -22.68 -2.86 4.32
C VAL A 192 -22.24 -1.57 5.02
N LEU A 193 -22.93 -0.45 4.73
CA LEU A 193 -22.53 0.87 5.24
C LEU A 193 -22.44 0.93 6.77
N THR A 194 -23.32 0.21 7.46
CA THR A 194 -23.35 0.10 8.93
C THR A 194 -22.19 -0.71 9.51
N GLU A 195 -21.55 -1.57 8.72
CA GLU A 195 -20.40 -2.40 9.12
C GLU A 195 -19.12 -2.05 8.33
N ARG A 196 -18.99 -0.80 7.88
CA ARG A 196 -17.79 -0.36 7.15
C ARG A 196 -16.54 -0.59 7.98
N VAL A 197 -15.59 -1.32 7.40
CA VAL A 197 -14.30 -1.64 8.05
C VAL A 197 -13.25 -0.60 7.67
N VAL A 198 -12.70 0.11 8.66
CA VAL A 198 -11.78 1.24 8.45
C VAL A 198 -10.46 1.00 9.17
N VAL A 199 -9.35 1.30 8.48
CA VAL A 199 -8.03 1.41 9.11
C VAL A 199 -7.93 2.76 9.81
N THR A 200 -8.16 2.79 11.12
CA THR A 200 -8.18 4.03 11.92
C THR A 200 -6.79 4.48 12.34
N GLY A 201 -5.84 3.55 12.42
CA GLY A 201 -4.43 3.80 12.71
C GLY A 201 -3.55 2.75 12.03
N CYS A 202 -2.33 3.13 11.66
CA CYS A 202 -1.37 2.19 11.10
C CYS A 202 0.06 2.73 11.27
N GLY A 203 1.04 1.83 11.23
CA GLY A 203 2.45 2.17 11.36
C GLY A 203 3.32 0.95 11.55
N GLU A 204 4.59 1.18 11.83
CA GLU A 204 5.48 0.13 12.34
C GLU A 204 5.15 -0.20 13.80
N TRP A 205 5.38 -1.45 14.17
CA TRP A 205 5.17 -1.97 15.51
C TRP A 205 6.50 -2.38 16.13
N GLU A 206 6.90 -1.68 17.18
CA GLU A 206 8.08 -2.05 17.96
C GLU A 206 7.71 -3.15 18.96
N ARG A 207 8.46 -4.26 18.96
CA ARG A 207 8.43 -5.21 20.07
C ARG A 207 9.01 -4.48 21.28
N GLY A 208 8.18 -4.24 22.30
CA GLY A 208 8.65 -3.64 23.56
C GLY A 208 9.95 -4.31 24.02
N GLY A 209 11.00 -3.51 24.22
CA GLY A 209 12.33 -3.97 24.61
C GLY A 209 12.27 -4.68 25.96
N GLY A 210 12.72 -5.94 25.97
CA GLY A 210 12.75 -6.81 27.14
C GLY A 210 13.74 -7.94 26.88
N MET A 211 14.99 -7.55 26.67
CA MET A 211 16.15 -8.43 26.74
C MET A 211 17.13 -7.73 27.70
N GLU A 212 16.68 -7.53 28.94
CA GLU A 212 17.60 -7.34 30.07
C GLU A 212 18.07 -8.74 30.45
N GLY A 213 19.26 -9.09 29.99
CA GLY A 213 19.99 -10.21 30.56
C GLY A 213 20.23 -9.92 32.03
N GLU A 214 19.96 -10.92 32.86
CA GLU A 214 20.42 -10.98 34.23
C GLU A 214 21.95 -10.89 34.24
N GLU A 215 22.47 -9.71 34.61
CA GLU A 215 23.75 -9.63 35.31
C GLU A 215 23.49 -8.99 36.67
N GLU A 216 23.62 -9.82 37.70
CA GLU A 216 23.71 -9.39 39.09
C GLU A 216 24.89 -8.44 39.26
N GLY A 217 24.70 -7.34 40.01
CA GLY A 217 25.84 -6.66 40.63
C GLY A 217 25.72 -5.15 40.78
N GLU A 218 25.38 -4.75 42.00
CA GLU A 218 25.80 -3.49 42.64
C GLU A 218 25.10 -2.19 42.21
N GLY A 219 24.06 -1.87 42.99
CA GLY A 219 23.38 -0.59 42.92
C GLY A 219 24.21 0.61 43.38
N LYS A 220 23.74 1.80 43.00
CA LYS A 220 23.90 3.03 43.79
C LYS A 220 22.93 4.12 43.33
N LYS A 221 21.91 4.31 44.18
CA LYS A 221 21.32 5.58 44.64
C LYS A 221 21.29 6.77 43.67
N ARG A 222 20.07 7.16 43.30
CA ARG A 222 19.69 8.53 42.86
C ARG A 222 20.25 9.56 43.86
N LYS A 223 21.00 10.54 43.37
CA LYS A 223 21.25 11.80 44.10
C LYS A 223 21.22 13.00 43.15
N LYS A 224 20.23 13.86 43.40
CA LYS A 224 20.05 15.22 42.90
C LYS A 224 21.11 16.15 43.50
N ARG A 225 21.92 16.84 42.69
CA ARG A 225 22.65 18.09 43.00
C ARG A 225 22.83 18.86 41.68
N LYS A 226 22.14 19.99 41.48
CA LYS A 226 22.43 21.38 41.90
C LYS A 226 23.80 21.87 41.37
N ARG A 227 23.71 22.86 40.47
CA ARG A 227 24.76 23.61 39.77
C ARG A 227 25.79 24.19 40.73
N GLU A 228 27.06 24.15 40.34
CA GLU A 228 28.05 25.23 40.47
C GLU A 228 28.93 25.27 39.22
N HIS A 229 29.45 26.46 38.95
CA HIS A 229 30.02 26.99 37.70
C HIS A 229 31.52 26.67 37.56
N VAL A 230 32.05 26.56 36.32
CA VAL A 230 33.15 27.37 35.73
C VAL A 230 33.71 26.73 34.43
N SER A 231 33.76 27.56 33.38
CA SER A 231 34.51 27.56 32.10
C SER A 231 34.64 26.29 31.23
N ASP A 232 33.89 26.23 30.13
CA ASP A 232 34.39 26.57 28.78
C ASP A 232 33.32 26.20 27.74
N ALA A 233 32.62 27.22 27.27
CA ALA A 233 31.75 27.17 26.11
C ALA A 233 32.17 28.35 25.25
N GLU A 234 32.49 28.13 23.98
CA GLU A 234 32.16 28.99 22.82
C GLU A 234 32.83 28.40 21.56
N ASP A 235 32.37 27.24 21.05
CA ASP A 235 32.69 26.91 19.64
C ASP A 235 31.63 26.03 18.94
N GLY A 236 31.08 25.01 19.60
CA GLY A 236 30.13 24.07 18.95
C GLY A 236 28.70 24.57 18.66
N ARG A 237 28.38 25.86 18.90
CA ARG A 237 27.00 26.39 18.75
C ARG A 237 26.78 27.22 17.48
N LYS A 238 27.85 27.64 16.79
CA LYS A 238 27.76 28.39 15.54
C LYS A 238 27.64 27.46 14.33
N GLU A 239 28.41 26.37 14.28
CA GLU A 239 28.42 25.43 13.16
C GLU A 239 27.07 24.73 12.90
N ALA A 240 26.34 24.35 13.96
CA ALA A 240 25.02 23.72 13.83
C ALA A 240 23.97 24.68 13.22
N SER A 241 24.12 25.99 13.41
CA SER A 241 23.19 27.00 12.89
C SER A 241 23.43 27.29 11.40
N GLU A 242 24.68 27.23 10.95
CA GLU A 242 25.06 27.49 9.56
C GLU A 242 24.69 26.30 8.65
N GLU A 243 24.85 25.06 9.14
CA GLU A 243 24.50 23.87 8.38
C GLU A 243 22.97 23.76 8.16
N GLU A 244 22.16 24.13 9.16
CA GLU A 244 20.71 24.15 9.05
C GLU A 244 20.25 25.23 8.06
N GLU A 245 20.89 26.41 8.05
CA GLU A 245 20.59 27.48 7.10
C GLU A 245 20.97 27.09 5.67
N ALA A 246 22.11 26.41 5.48
CA ALA A 246 22.55 25.89 4.19
C ALA A 246 21.56 24.84 3.62
N ARG A 247 21.06 23.92 4.46
CA ARG A 247 20.03 22.94 4.07
C ARG A 247 18.72 23.62 3.68
N ARG A 248 18.31 24.67 4.40
CA ARG A 248 17.11 25.45 4.09
C ARG A 248 17.23 26.20 2.76
N LYS A 249 18.41 26.75 2.45
CA LYS A 249 18.70 27.42 1.17
C LYS A 249 18.69 26.44 0.01
N ARG A 250 19.29 25.26 0.14
CA ARG A 250 19.24 24.19 -0.88
C ARG A 250 17.81 23.73 -1.15
N ARG A 251 17.02 23.47 -0.11
CA ARG A 251 15.60 23.07 -0.26
C ARG A 251 14.76 24.11 -1.01
N LYS A 252 14.97 25.42 -0.74
CA LYS A 252 14.31 26.51 -1.47
C LYS A 252 14.75 26.58 -2.94
N GLN A 253 16.03 26.31 -3.22
CA GLN A 253 16.57 26.31 -4.58
C GLN A 253 16.01 25.13 -5.40
N ASP A 254 15.93 23.94 -4.80
CA ASP A 254 15.36 22.75 -5.43
C ASP A 254 13.86 22.89 -5.68
N GLU A 255 13.13 23.52 -4.76
CA GLU A 255 11.71 23.84 -4.94
C GLU A 255 11.48 24.81 -6.11
N ARG A 256 12.34 25.83 -6.27
CA ARG A 256 12.27 26.76 -7.40
C ARG A 256 12.58 26.08 -8.74
N LYS A 257 13.62 25.23 -8.78
CA LYS A 257 13.97 24.45 -9.98
C LYS A 257 12.84 23.49 -10.35
N TRP A 258 12.22 22.85 -9.36
CA TRP A 258 11.08 21.96 -9.55
C TRP A 258 9.87 22.71 -10.11
N LYS A 259 9.46 23.84 -9.51
CA LYS A 259 8.33 24.65 -10.01
C LYS A 259 8.53 25.09 -11.46
N LYS A 260 9.76 25.45 -11.85
CA LYS A 260 10.08 25.79 -13.25
C LYS A 260 9.95 24.60 -14.20
N LYS A 261 10.37 23.40 -13.75
CA LYS A 261 10.27 22.16 -14.54
C LYS A 261 8.81 21.70 -14.69
N GLU A 262 8.01 21.81 -13.64
CA GLU A 262 6.58 21.49 -13.68
C GLU A 262 5.80 22.42 -14.61
N LYS A 263 6.06 23.74 -14.54
CA LYS A 263 5.43 24.70 -15.46
C LYS A 263 5.69 24.34 -16.92
N ARG A 264 6.95 24.00 -17.26
CA ARG A 264 7.31 23.57 -18.61
C ARG A 264 6.61 22.26 -19.03
N ARG A 265 6.47 21.29 -18.13
CA ARG A 265 5.78 20.02 -18.41
C ARG A 265 4.28 20.21 -18.63
N GLU A 266 3.68 21.14 -17.90
CA GLU A 266 2.27 21.50 -18.10
C GLU A 266 2.07 22.19 -19.45
N GLU A 267 2.95 23.12 -19.82
CA GLU A 267 2.96 23.75 -21.16
C GLU A 267 3.09 22.69 -22.27
N GLU A 268 4.04 21.75 -22.15
CA GLU A 268 4.22 20.65 -23.11
C GLU A 268 3.00 19.71 -23.19
N ARG A 269 2.30 19.47 -22.06
CA ARG A 269 1.07 18.66 -22.03
C ARG A 269 -0.10 19.36 -22.71
N VAL A 270 -0.27 20.66 -22.47
CA VAL A 270 -1.32 21.47 -23.08
C VAL A 270 -1.12 21.50 -24.61
N GLU A 271 0.11 21.77 -25.07
CA GLU A 271 0.44 21.73 -26.50
C GLU A 271 0.20 20.33 -27.11
N GLY A 272 0.60 19.26 -26.42
CA GLY A 272 0.36 17.89 -26.85
C GLY A 272 -1.14 17.55 -26.97
N ALA A 273 -1.95 18.01 -26.02
CA ALA A 273 -3.40 17.82 -26.03
C ALA A 273 -4.07 18.60 -27.17
N GLU A 274 -3.62 19.82 -27.47
CA GLU A 274 -4.10 20.62 -28.59
C GLU A 274 -3.76 19.97 -29.94
N LYS A 275 -2.52 19.49 -30.09
CA LYS A 275 -2.10 18.75 -31.29
C LYS A 275 -2.94 17.50 -31.52
N SER A 276 -3.17 16.70 -30.46
CA SER A 276 -4.02 15.51 -30.54
C SER A 276 -5.48 15.84 -30.91
N LYS A 277 -6.03 16.94 -30.39
CA LYS A 277 -7.37 17.42 -30.75
C LYS A 277 -7.45 17.81 -32.22
N ARG A 278 -6.43 18.46 -32.77
CA ARG A 278 -6.34 18.85 -34.19
C ARG A 278 -6.30 17.62 -35.10
N GLU A 279 -5.45 16.63 -34.79
CA GLU A 279 -5.35 15.38 -35.55
C GLU A 279 -6.68 14.58 -35.54
N LYS A 280 -7.37 14.54 -34.39
CA LYS A 280 -8.70 13.90 -34.29
C LYS A 280 -9.74 14.63 -35.15
N LYS A 281 -9.71 15.96 -35.24
CA LYS A 281 -10.60 16.72 -36.13
C LYS A 281 -10.32 16.43 -37.60
N GLU A 282 -9.05 16.38 -38.00
CA GLU A 282 -8.65 16.08 -39.38
C GLU A 282 -9.04 14.64 -39.80
N ARG A 283 -8.81 13.65 -38.93
CA ARG A 283 -9.26 12.26 -39.18
C ARG A 283 -10.78 12.16 -39.37
N LYS A 284 -11.56 12.89 -38.55
CA LYS A 284 -13.02 12.93 -38.69
C LYS A 284 -13.46 13.59 -40.00
N ALA A 285 -12.77 14.64 -40.45
CA ALA A 285 -13.05 15.30 -41.73
C ALA A 285 -12.81 14.35 -42.92
N ARG A 286 -11.64 13.71 -42.97
CA ARG A 286 -11.31 12.71 -44.01
C ARG A 286 -12.29 11.54 -44.03
N GLY A 287 -12.71 11.05 -42.86
CA GLY A 287 -13.72 9.99 -42.76
C GLY A 287 -15.10 10.39 -43.28
N LYS A 288 -15.49 11.68 -43.16
CA LYS A 288 -16.74 12.19 -43.73
C LYS A 288 -16.67 12.32 -45.25
N GLU A 289 -15.54 12.76 -45.80
CA GLU A 289 -15.31 12.85 -47.24
C GLU A 289 -15.35 11.47 -47.90
N GLY A 290 -14.64 10.48 -47.36
CA GLY A 290 -14.66 9.11 -47.89
C GLY A 290 -16.06 8.48 -47.89
N LYS A 291 -16.88 8.75 -46.85
CA LYS A 291 -18.28 8.32 -46.83
C LYS A 291 -19.13 9.03 -47.89
N ARG A 292 -18.85 10.30 -48.19
CA ARG A 292 -19.54 11.08 -49.23
C ARG A 292 -19.20 10.55 -50.62
N GLU A 293 -17.93 10.22 -50.89
CA GLU A 293 -17.50 9.63 -52.15
C GLU A 293 -18.09 8.24 -52.37
N SER A 294 -18.02 7.36 -51.36
CA SER A 294 -18.63 6.03 -51.45
C SER A 294 -20.14 6.08 -51.73
N ARG A 295 -20.86 7.05 -51.15
CA ARG A 295 -22.29 7.27 -51.46
C ARG A 295 -22.51 7.73 -52.91
N LYS A 296 -21.66 8.63 -53.42
CA LYS A 296 -21.73 9.07 -54.83
C LYS A 296 -21.44 7.93 -55.79
N GLU A 297 -20.46 7.08 -55.49
CA GLU A 297 -20.11 5.93 -56.32
C GLU A 297 -21.24 4.88 -56.32
N LYS A 298 -21.81 4.56 -55.16
CA LYS A 298 -22.98 3.67 -55.07
C LYS A 298 -24.18 4.20 -55.86
N LYS A 299 -24.42 5.52 -55.82
CA LYS A 299 -25.48 6.16 -56.60
C LYS A 299 -25.23 6.03 -58.11
N ARG A 300 -24.00 6.30 -58.59
CA ARG A 300 -23.62 6.13 -59.99
C ARG A 300 -23.76 4.68 -60.48
N ARG A 301 -23.35 3.70 -59.66
CA ARG A 301 -23.50 2.27 -59.99
C ARG A 301 -24.98 1.85 -60.07
N LYS A 302 -25.84 2.43 -59.24
CA LYS A 302 -27.28 2.17 -59.28
C LYS A 302 -27.91 2.76 -60.55
N GLU A 303 -27.59 4.02 -60.86
CA GLU A 303 -28.09 4.72 -62.06
C GLU A 303 -27.60 4.09 -63.37
N ALA A 304 -26.40 3.48 -63.38
CA ALA A 304 -25.90 2.72 -64.54
C ALA A 304 -26.70 1.43 -64.77
N ARG A 305 -27.04 0.69 -63.71
CA ARG A 305 -27.84 -0.54 -63.81
C ARG A 305 -29.27 -0.27 -64.28
N GLU A 306 -29.87 0.82 -63.83
CA GLU A 306 -31.22 1.23 -64.25
C GLU A 306 -31.29 1.73 -65.71
N ARG A 307 -30.17 1.86 -66.43
CA ARG A 307 -30.12 2.25 -67.85
C ARG A 307 -29.87 1.07 -68.81
N GLU A 308 -29.56 -0.11 -68.27
CA GLU A 308 -29.30 -1.34 -69.04
C GLU A 308 -30.52 -2.28 -69.06
N GLU A 309 -31.61 -1.92 -68.36
CA GLU A 309 -32.95 -2.54 -68.43
C GLU A 309 -33.89 -1.67 -69.27
#